data_AF-A0A966PVJ8-F1
#
_entry.id   AF-A0A966PVJ8-F1
#
_cell.length_a   1.000
_cell.length_b   1.000
_cell.length_c   1.000
_cell.angle_alpha   90.00
_cell.angle_beta   90.00
_cell.angle_gamma   90.00
#
_symmetry.space_group_name_H-M   'P 1'
#
loop_
_entity.id
_entity.type
_entity.pdbx_description
1 polymer ?
#
loop_
_entity_poly.entity_id
_entity_poly.type
_entity_poly.pdbx_seq_one_letter_code
_entity_poly.pdbx_strand_id
1 'polypeptide(L)'
;MANNRIYYAIQQVQLGPAAGSMTAVHGLQTVGITTNFNLEQVFEMGQLAIYQNVEAVPDIEVTLNKVLDGYPTLYVLATEEGSSLATGLTAVNPSIAGRQNARTDMRLSIYGDTNIAASGSSIAAVTCSGMYVSSVSYTFPVDGNFTEDVTLVGNNKVWGAVTTGVFGANNDEPVAAQGVARRQYLQMSSCRFPKQIPGINASGINQSIGNGSGYGAHFQNITVSCDFGREAIQELGTFAPYHRYVTFPVEVTSEFEVVAVSGDNINATESGYYRGLTGTTLATPSDTGCVARHNLVDETIFLETCEGTRIYLGTKNKLTSVNYTGGDTGGGNVSVTYSYSTFNDFVVAHSGGDFYSQLANSTYTP
;
A
#
# COMPACT_ATOMS: atom_id res chain seq x y z
N MET A 1 18.11 29.49 -17.03
CA MET A 1 17.44 29.20 -18.31
C MET A 1 16.12 28.51 -17.99
N ALA A 2 15.06 28.79 -18.75
CA ALA A 2 13.83 28.00 -18.65
C ALA A 2 14.11 26.62 -19.26
N ASN A 3 13.76 25.54 -18.55
CA ASN A 3 13.85 24.19 -19.10
C ASN A 3 12.99 24.09 -20.36
N ASN A 4 13.50 23.40 -21.38
CA ASN A 4 12.71 23.11 -22.58
C ASN A 4 11.72 21.97 -22.35
N ARG A 5 11.98 21.11 -21.36
CA ARG A 5 11.11 20.01 -20.92
C ARG A 5 11.46 19.55 -19.50
N ILE A 6 10.54 18.82 -18.87
CA ILE A 6 10.75 18.11 -17.61
C ILE A 6 10.71 16.60 -17.87
N TYR A 7 11.61 15.85 -17.25
CA TYR A 7 11.70 14.39 -17.37
C TYR A 7 12.30 13.78 -16.10
N TYR A 8 12.22 12.45 -15.98
CA TYR A 8 12.50 11.72 -14.73
C TYR A 8 13.84 12.07 -14.05
N ALA A 9 14.92 12.28 -14.82
CA ALA A 9 16.26 12.47 -14.25
C ALA A 9 16.43 13.82 -13.53
N ILE A 10 15.56 14.79 -13.79
CA ILE A 10 15.63 16.14 -13.21
C ILE A 10 14.48 16.40 -12.23
N GLN A 11 13.86 15.35 -11.72
CA GLN A 11 12.79 15.41 -10.73
C GLN A 11 13.19 14.64 -9.47
N GLN A 12 12.80 15.16 -8.31
CA GLN A 12 13.02 14.49 -7.03
C GLN A 12 11.82 14.72 -6.11
N VAL A 13 11.38 13.65 -5.46
CA VAL A 13 10.39 13.73 -4.37
C VAL A 13 11.09 13.57 -3.03
N GLN A 14 10.66 14.36 -2.06
CA GLN A 14 11.08 14.26 -0.67
C GLN A 14 9.83 14.22 0.22
N LEU A 15 9.91 13.48 1.33
CA LEU A 15 8.88 13.39 2.35
C LEU A 15 9.44 13.82 3.71
N GLY A 16 8.58 14.34 4.58
CA GLY A 16 8.94 14.80 5.92
C GLY A 16 8.58 16.28 6.15
N PRO A 17 8.99 16.88 7.27
CA PRO A 17 8.59 18.23 7.61
C PRO A 17 9.30 19.24 6.70
N ALA A 18 8.52 20.04 5.97
CA ALA A 18 9.05 21.03 5.01
C ALA A 18 9.95 22.11 5.65
N ALA A 19 9.73 22.39 6.94
CA ALA A 19 10.53 23.30 7.77
C ALA A 19 11.73 22.61 8.46
N GLY A 20 11.87 21.29 8.30
CA GLY A 20 12.95 20.48 8.88
C GLY A 20 13.73 19.71 7.82
N SER A 21 14.27 18.55 8.20
CA SER A 21 14.92 17.63 7.26
C SER A 21 13.87 16.84 6.50
N MET A 22 13.89 16.89 5.17
CA MET A 22 13.06 16.03 4.32
C MET A 22 13.92 14.90 3.75
N THR A 23 13.44 13.67 3.87
CA THR A 23 14.08 12.47 3.37
C THR A 23 13.75 12.30 1.89
N ALA A 24 14.77 12.09 1.05
CA ALA A 24 14.57 11.83 -0.37
C ALA A 24 13.94 10.45 -0.57
N VAL A 25 12.97 10.36 -1.49
CA VAL A 25 12.39 9.06 -1.86
C VAL A 25 13.28 8.40 -2.90
N HIS A 26 13.93 7.31 -2.52
CA HIS A 26 14.71 6.45 -3.40
C HIS A 26 13.80 5.45 -4.13
N GLY A 27 14.18 4.98 -5.31
CA GLY A 27 13.43 3.95 -6.06
C GLY A 27 12.09 4.39 -6.66
N LEU A 28 11.75 5.67 -6.62
CA LEU A 28 10.49 6.20 -7.16
C LEU A 28 10.45 6.07 -8.70
N GLN A 29 9.36 5.51 -9.23
CA GLN A 29 9.15 5.33 -10.67
C GLN A 29 8.26 6.41 -11.27
N THR A 30 7.21 6.82 -10.55
CA THR A 30 6.27 7.83 -11.02
C THR A 30 5.75 8.71 -9.88
N VAL A 31 5.38 9.93 -10.23
CA VAL A 31 4.68 10.87 -9.35
C VAL A 31 3.59 11.59 -10.14
N GLY A 32 2.37 11.57 -9.61
CA GLY A 32 1.24 12.35 -10.11
C GLY A 32 0.80 13.36 -9.05
N ILE A 33 0.41 14.57 -9.48
CA ILE A 33 -0.21 15.56 -8.60
C ILE A 33 -1.47 16.09 -9.28
N THR A 34 -2.62 15.81 -8.70
CA THR A 34 -3.93 16.33 -9.11
C THR A 34 -4.35 17.44 -8.16
N THR A 35 -4.94 18.51 -8.69
CA THR A 35 -5.45 19.63 -7.89
C THR A 35 -6.82 20.00 -8.41
N ASN A 36 -7.85 19.84 -7.57
CA ASN A 36 -9.23 20.14 -7.89
C ASN A 36 -9.66 21.39 -7.12
N PHE A 37 -10.25 22.35 -7.85
CA PHE A 37 -10.87 23.54 -7.27
C PHE A 37 -12.38 23.33 -7.26
N ASN A 38 -12.94 23.20 -6.06
CA ASN A 38 -14.36 22.95 -5.88
C ASN A 38 -15.10 24.30 -5.87
N LEU A 39 -16.03 24.49 -6.80
CA LEU A 39 -16.81 25.71 -6.96
C LEU A 39 -18.31 25.40 -6.82
N GLU A 40 -19.00 26.15 -5.95
CA GLU A 40 -20.45 26.12 -5.82
C GLU A 40 -21.08 27.32 -6.54
N GLN A 41 -22.12 27.08 -7.34
CA GLN A 41 -22.79 28.13 -8.11
C GLN A 41 -24.00 28.65 -7.36
N VAL A 42 -24.02 29.94 -7.05
CA VAL A 42 -25.18 30.64 -6.50
C VAL A 42 -25.90 31.37 -7.62
N PHE A 43 -27.22 31.21 -7.69
CA PHE A 43 -28.10 31.91 -8.63
C PHE A 43 -29.02 32.87 -7.87
N GLU A 44 -29.37 33.99 -8.49
CA GLU A 44 -30.31 34.96 -7.94
C GLU A 44 -31.65 34.90 -8.67
N MET A 45 -32.73 34.97 -7.90
CA MET A 45 -34.08 35.01 -8.46
C MET A 45 -34.28 36.28 -9.30
N GLY A 46 -34.62 36.10 -10.58
CA GLY A 46 -34.82 37.22 -11.52
C GLY A 46 -33.75 37.35 -12.59
N GLN A 47 -32.70 36.52 -12.54
CA GLN A 47 -31.71 36.40 -13.62
C GLN A 47 -31.33 34.95 -13.91
N LEU A 48 -30.98 34.66 -15.17
CA LEU A 48 -30.50 33.35 -15.61
C LEU A 48 -28.98 33.19 -15.42
N ALA A 49 -28.26 34.30 -15.24
CA ALA A 49 -26.82 34.30 -15.04
C ALA A 49 -26.44 33.87 -13.61
N ILE A 50 -25.23 33.34 -13.45
CA ILE A 50 -24.65 32.99 -12.15
C ILE A 50 -24.45 34.28 -11.35
N TYR A 51 -24.93 34.29 -10.11
CA TYR A 51 -24.73 35.39 -9.17
C TYR A 51 -23.30 35.38 -8.62
N GLN A 52 -22.81 34.20 -8.21
CA GLN A 52 -21.44 34.00 -7.75
C GLN A 52 -21.01 32.54 -7.92
N ASN A 53 -19.74 32.32 -8.26
CA ASN A 53 -19.04 31.06 -8.00
C ASN A 53 -18.35 31.17 -6.64
N VAL A 54 -18.87 30.47 -5.64
CA VAL A 54 -18.27 30.40 -4.30
C VAL A 54 -17.21 29.31 -4.31
N GLU A 55 -15.98 29.66 -3.94
CA GLU A 55 -14.86 28.73 -3.88
C GLU A 55 -14.87 27.98 -2.54
N ALA A 56 -14.79 26.65 -2.60
CA ALA A 56 -14.57 25.78 -1.46
C ALA A 56 -13.08 25.40 -1.36
N VAL A 57 -12.71 24.67 -0.30
CA VAL A 57 -11.33 24.23 -0.11
C VAL A 57 -10.87 23.36 -1.29
N PRO A 58 -9.68 23.62 -1.85
CA PRO A 58 -9.14 22.80 -2.93
C PRO A 58 -8.71 21.43 -2.41
N ASP A 59 -8.89 20.39 -3.21
CA ASP A 59 -8.40 19.05 -2.92
C ASP A 59 -7.16 18.74 -3.75
N ILE A 60 -6.10 18.32 -3.06
CA ILE A 60 -4.84 17.89 -3.67
C ILE A 60 -4.64 16.42 -3.40
N GLU A 61 -4.39 15.68 -4.48
CA GLU A 61 -4.06 14.27 -4.44
C GLU A 61 -2.71 14.06 -5.10
N VAL A 62 -1.87 13.26 -4.46
CA VAL A 62 -0.55 12.88 -4.96
C VAL A 62 -0.48 11.38 -5.03
N THR A 63 -0.16 10.83 -6.20
CA THR A 63 0.07 9.40 -6.37
C THR A 63 1.55 9.12 -6.59
N LEU A 64 2.09 8.15 -5.87
CA LEU A 64 3.51 7.78 -5.90
C LEU A 64 3.61 6.28 -6.13
N ASN A 65 4.39 5.87 -7.14
CA ASN A 65 4.77 4.47 -7.35
C ASN A 65 6.26 4.32 -7.10
N LYS A 66 6.64 3.36 -6.26
CA LYS A 66 8.03 3.06 -5.91
C LYS A 66 8.31 1.58 -6.07
N VAL A 67 9.54 1.24 -6.50
CA VAL A 67 10.04 -0.13 -6.39
C VAL A 67 10.58 -0.40 -4.99
N LEU A 68 10.40 -1.62 -4.53
CA LEU A 68 10.96 -2.10 -3.27
C LEU A 68 12.47 -2.35 -3.47
N ASP A 69 13.32 -1.57 -2.80
CA ASP A 69 14.78 -1.53 -2.96
C ASP A 69 15.58 -1.55 -1.64
N GLY A 70 14.91 -1.82 -0.51
CA GLY A 70 15.49 -1.79 0.84
C GLY A 70 15.66 -0.40 1.45
N TYR A 71 15.29 0.67 0.75
CA TYR A 71 15.00 1.93 1.43
C TYR A 71 13.61 1.88 2.06
N PRO A 72 13.33 2.70 3.10
CA PRO A 72 11.99 2.83 3.67
C PRO A 72 10.89 2.95 2.62
N THR A 73 9.79 2.23 2.85
CA THR A 73 8.59 2.28 2.03
C THR A 73 7.94 3.66 2.10
N LEU A 74 7.20 4.03 1.05
CA LEU A 74 6.49 5.30 0.98
C LEU A 74 5.50 5.45 2.14
N TYR A 75 4.80 4.38 2.49
CA TYR A 75 3.87 4.39 3.61
C TYR A 75 4.55 4.68 4.95
N VAL A 76 5.71 4.06 5.18
CA VAL A 76 6.52 4.26 6.40
C VAL A 76 7.04 5.70 6.45
N LEU A 77 7.68 6.18 5.38
CA LEU A 77 8.18 7.56 5.31
C LEU A 77 7.07 8.60 5.49
N ALA A 78 5.92 8.39 4.85
CA ALA A 78 4.80 9.33 4.91
C ALA A 78 4.12 9.37 6.28
N THR A 79 4.35 8.40 7.15
CA THR A 79 3.70 8.33 8.47
C THR A 79 4.69 8.52 9.63
N GLU A 80 5.98 8.26 9.46
CA GLU A 80 6.98 8.36 10.54
C GLU A 80 7.76 9.68 10.54
N GLU A 81 8.01 10.29 9.38
CA GLU A 81 8.84 11.52 9.28
C GLU A 81 8.12 12.79 9.78
N GLY A 82 6.78 12.80 9.74
CA GLY A 82 5.98 13.92 10.24
C GLY A 82 5.86 15.12 9.27
N SER A 83 5.22 16.19 9.75
CA SER A 83 4.88 17.39 8.97
C SER A 83 5.30 18.68 9.69
N SER A 84 5.57 19.74 8.92
CA SER A 84 5.86 21.07 9.45
C SER A 84 4.63 21.83 9.97
N LEU A 85 3.42 21.29 9.77
CA LEU A 85 2.18 21.95 10.19
C LEU A 85 2.03 21.95 11.73
N ALA A 86 2.43 20.87 12.40
CA ALA A 86 2.44 20.77 13.86
C ALA A 86 3.41 19.67 14.32
N THR A 87 3.96 19.84 15.53
CA THR A 87 4.85 18.85 16.15
C THR A 87 4.07 17.61 16.58
N GLY A 88 4.67 16.42 16.42
CA GLY A 88 4.09 15.15 16.89
C GLY A 88 3.05 14.53 15.94
N LEU A 89 2.93 15.01 14.70
CA LEU A 89 2.10 14.40 13.65
C LEU A 89 2.79 13.18 13.01
N THR A 90 3.34 12.30 13.83
CA THR A 90 4.03 11.07 13.43
C THR A 90 3.26 9.85 13.93
N ALA A 91 3.56 8.70 13.35
CA ALA A 91 3.02 7.42 13.77
C ALA A 91 3.42 7.12 15.22
N VAL A 92 2.45 6.64 16.02
CA VAL A 92 2.68 6.24 17.42
C VAL A 92 2.92 4.73 17.55
N ASN A 93 2.32 3.94 16.65
CA ASN A 93 2.48 2.50 16.54
C ASN A 93 2.21 2.08 15.08
N PRO A 94 2.54 0.85 14.66
CA PRO A 94 2.48 0.48 13.25
C PRO A 94 1.06 0.15 12.73
N SER A 95 0.04 0.14 13.58
CA SER A 95 -1.36 -0.10 13.20
C SER A 95 -1.99 1.09 12.49
N ILE A 96 -3.10 0.85 11.79
CA ILE A 96 -3.91 1.91 11.17
C ILE A 96 -4.23 3.02 12.17
N ALA A 97 -4.68 2.68 13.38
CA ALA A 97 -5.06 3.66 14.40
C ALA A 97 -3.85 4.45 14.94
N GLY A 98 -2.65 3.84 14.98
CA GLY A 98 -1.42 4.53 15.38
C GLY A 98 -0.86 5.46 14.31
N ARG A 99 -1.15 5.19 13.03
CA ARG A 99 -0.73 5.99 11.88
C ARG A 99 -1.80 6.97 11.37
N GLN A 100 -3.06 6.88 11.82
CA GLN A 100 -4.18 7.66 11.28
C GLN A 100 -3.98 9.18 11.39
N ASN A 101 -3.36 9.65 12.48
CA ASN A 101 -3.14 11.07 12.76
C ASN A 101 -1.83 11.59 12.16
N ALA A 102 -0.99 10.70 11.65
CA ALA A 102 0.27 11.10 11.05
C ALA A 102 0.02 11.93 9.80
N ARG A 103 0.81 12.99 9.64
CA ARG A 103 0.82 13.83 8.44
C ARG A 103 2.25 13.96 7.94
N THR A 104 2.42 14.14 6.65
CA THR A 104 3.72 14.43 6.04
C THR A 104 3.63 15.63 5.11
N ASP A 105 4.74 16.32 4.88
CA ASP A 105 4.83 17.23 3.75
C ASP A 105 5.56 16.51 2.61
N MET A 106 5.01 16.65 1.41
CA MET A 106 5.62 16.14 0.18
C MET A 106 6.20 17.31 -0.59
N ARG A 107 7.44 17.19 -1.06
CA ARG A 107 8.05 18.17 -1.95
C ARG A 107 8.52 17.51 -3.23
N LEU A 108 8.06 18.01 -4.37
CA LEU A 108 8.57 17.67 -5.70
C LEU A 108 9.43 18.84 -6.21
N SER A 109 10.70 18.57 -6.46
CA SER A 109 11.67 19.54 -6.95
C SER A 109 12.06 19.25 -8.40
N ILE A 110 12.19 20.30 -9.22
CA ILE A 110 12.54 20.23 -10.64
C ILE A 110 13.87 20.97 -10.87
N TYR A 111 14.84 20.29 -11.45
CA TYR A 111 16.20 20.80 -11.70
C TYR A 111 16.40 21.20 -13.17
N GLY A 112 17.57 21.77 -13.49
CA GLY A 112 17.90 22.16 -14.86
C GLY A 112 17.89 20.98 -15.83
N ASP A 113 17.35 21.18 -17.03
CA ASP A 113 17.29 20.15 -18.08
C ASP A 113 18.68 19.74 -18.61
N THR A 114 19.69 20.57 -18.39
CA THR A 114 21.11 20.27 -18.63
C THR A 114 21.71 19.33 -17.58
N ASN A 115 21.04 19.12 -16.45
CA ASN A 115 21.54 18.24 -15.41
C ASN A 115 21.23 16.80 -15.79
N ILE A 116 22.17 15.92 -15.46
CA ILE A 116 22.03 14.48 -15.65
C ILE A 116 21.37 13.79 -14.43
N ALA A 117 21.05 14.57 -13.41
CA ALA A 117 20.52 14.13 -12.12
C ALA A 117 19.81 15.28 -11.41
N ALA A 118 18.93 14.95 -10.45
CA ALA A 118 18.36 15.90 -9.49
C ALA A 118 19.46 16.42 -8.55
N SER A 119 20.14 17.47 -9.00
CA SER A 119 21.42 17.94 -8.47
C SER A 119 21.50 19.47 -8.53
N GLY A 120 22.28 20.06 -7.63
CA GLY A 120 22.41 21.51 -7.54
C GLY A 120 21.10 22.17 -7.09
N SER A 121 20.91 23.43 -7.47
CA SER A 121 19.72 24.20 -7.13
C SER A 121 18.56 23.89 -8.07
N SER A 122 17.39 23.59 -7.51
CA SER A 122 16.17 23.42 -8.29
C SER A 122 15.71 24.75 -8.91
N ILE A 123 15.04 24.67 -10.06
CA ILE A 123 14.42 25.80 -10.75
C ILE A 123 13.08 26.12 -10.11
N ALA A 124 12.34 25.08 -9.74
CA ALA A 124 11.05 25.17 -9.09
C ALA A 124 10.87 23.97 -8.16
N ALA A 125 10.24 24.19 -7.02
CA ALA A 125 9.74 23.11 -6.18
C ALA A 125 8.28 23.37 -5.82
N VAL A 126 7.48 22.30 -5.79
CA VAL A 126 6.13 22.32 -5.24
C VAL A 126 6.14 21.58 -3.92
N THR A 127 5.62 22.21 -2.87
CA THR A 127 5.44 21.60 -1.55
C THR A 127 3.95 21.44 -1.28
N CYS A 128 3.54 20.21 -1.01
CA CYS A 128 2.22 19.86 -0.53
C CYS A 128 2.30 19.56 0.97
N SER A 129 1.69 20.39 1.81
CA SER A 129 1.85 20.30 3.28
C SER A 129 0.66 19.68 3.99
N GLY A 130 0.93 18.98 5.10
CA GLY A 130 -0.08 18.36 5.94
C GLY A 130 -0.86 17.25 5.24
N MET A 131 -0.17 16.49 4.38
CA MET A 131 -0.76 15.41 3.60
C MET A 131 -0.99 14.17 4.47
N TYR A 132 -2.09 13.48 4.20
CA TYR A 132 -2.46 12.21 4.81
C TYR A 132 -2.37 11.08 3.79
N VAL A 133 -1.98 9.88 4.22
CA VAL A 133 -2.05 8.69 3.34
C VAL A 133 -3.50 8.25 3.16
N SER A 134 -4.01 8.26 1.93
CA SER A 134 -5.39 7.87 1.61
C SER A 134 -5.53 6.41 1.23
N SER A 135 -4.60 5.86 0.46
CA SER A 135 -4.55 4.44 0.13
C SER A 135 -3.12 3.96 -0.06
N VAL A 136 -2.94 2.65 0.14
CA VAL A 136 -1.67 1.95 -0.07
C VAL A 136 -1.93 0.61 -0.73
N SER A 137 -1.11 0.26 -1.71
CA SER A 137 -1.14 -1.02 -2.40
C SER A 137 0.28 -1.57 -2.58
N TYR A 138 0.47 -2.87 -2.35
CA TYR A 138 1.71 -3.60 -2.63
C TYR A 138 1.43 -4.69 -3.65
N THR A 139 2.28 -4.79 -4.66
CA THR A 139 2.16 -5.79 -5.73
C THR A 139 3.44 -6.59 -5.86
N PHE A 140 3.31 -7.92 -5.85
CA PHE A 140 4.41 -8.89 -5.89
C PHE A 140 4.25 -9.85 -7.08
N PRO A 141 4.55 -9.40 -8.32
CA PRO A 141 4.39 -10.24 -9.50
C PRO A 141 5.58 -11.21 -9.67
N VAL A 142 5.33 -12.35 -10.33
CA VAL A 142 6.38 -13.29 -10.76
C VAL A 142 7.30 -12.67 -11.83
N ASP A 143 6.75 -11.76 -12.63
CA ASP A 143 7.44 -11.04 -13.69
C ASP A 143 7.42 -9.54 -13.41
N GLY A 144 8.62 -8.94 -13.35
CA GLY A 144 8.79 -7.54 -12.99
C GLY A 144 9.39 -7.36 -11.60
N ASN A 145 9.28 -6.13 -11.10
CA ASN A 145 9.79 -5.73 -9.80
C ASN A 145 8.63 -5.68 -8.80
N PHE A 146 8.91 -5.84 -7.52
CA PHE A 146 7.92 -5.57 -6.48
C PHE A 146 7.73 -4.05 -6.35
N THR A 147 6.47 -3.62 -6.27
CA THR A 147 6.11 -2.21 -6.23
C THR A 147 5.17 -1.89 -5.07
N GLU A 148 5.24 -0.63 -4.66
CA GLU A 148 4.33 0.01 -3.73
C GLU A 148 3.71 1.23 -4.40
N ASP A 149 2.39 1.36 -4.26
CA ASP A 149 1.62 2.51 -4.68
C ASP A 149 1.01 3.18 -3.45
N VAL A 150 1.28 4.46 -3.25
CA VAL A 150 0.74 5.27 -2.15
C VAL A 150 0.07 6.51 -2.70
N THR A 151 -1.13 6.78 -2.21
CA THR A 151 -1.84 8.04 -2.47
C THR A 151 -1.82 8.92 -1.22
N LEU A 152 -1.47 10.19 -1.41
CA LEU A 152 -1.49 11.20 -0.36
C LEU A 152 -2.56 12.24 -0.70
N VAL A 153 -3.35 12.64 0.30
CA VAL A 153 -4.39 13.67 0.15
C VAL A 153 -4.17 14.82 1.12
N GLY A 154 -4.44 16.03 0.67
CA GLY A 154 -4.34 17.24 1.48
C GLY A 154 -4.96 18.44 0.79
N ASN A 155 -4.76 19.63 1.38
CA ASN A 155 -5.42 20.85 0.94
C ASN A 155 -4.44 22.00 0.62
N ASN A 156 -3.15 21.82 0.90
CA ASN A 156 -2.14 22.84 0.67
C ASN A 156 -1.16 22.40 -0.42
N LYS A 157 -1.02 23.21 -1.47
CA LYS A 157 -0.01 23.05 -2.52
C LYS A 157 0.55 24.41 -2.87
N VAL A 158 1.85 24.60 -2.66
CA VAL A 158 2.53 25.86 -2.89
C VAL A 158 3.75 25.63 -3.77
N TRP A 159 3.84 26.37 -4.87
CA TRP A 159 5.07 26.47 -5.65
C TRP A 159 6.00 27.48 -4.99
N GLY A 160 7.24 27.11 -4.76
CA GLY A 160 8.16 27.91 -3.95
C GLY A 160 9.61 27.46 -4.02
N ALA A 161 10.25 27.48 -2.84
CA ALA A 161 11.68 27.60 -2.63
C ALA A 161 12.57 26.65 -3.46
N VAL A 162 13.72 27.20 -3.87
CA VAL A 162 14.84 26.46 -4.42
C VAL A 162 15.35 25.46 -3.38
N THR A 163 15.54 24.23 -3.83
CA THR A 163 16.01 23.10 -3.04
C THR A 163 17.30 22.55 -3.64
N THR A 164 18.14 21.98 -2.79
CA THR A 164 19.35 21.28 -3.25
C THR A 164 19.03 19.82 -3.53
N GLY A 165 19.40 19.35 -4.72
CA GLY A 165 19.21 17.96 -5.12
C GLY A 165 20.11 17.00 -4.35
N VAL A 166 19.56 15.82 -4.03
CA VAL A 166 20.26 14.78 -3.23
C VAL A 166 20.96 13.75 -4.13
N PHE A 167 20.49 13.57 -5.36
CA PHE A 167 21.01 12.56 -6.31
C PHE A 167 22.20 13.08 -7.13
N GLY A 168 23.04 13.94 -6.53
CA GLY A 168 24.05 14.77 -7.20
C GLY A 168 25.05 14.05 -8.11
N ALA A 169 25.39 12.80 -7.80
CA ALA A 169 26.48 12.07 -8.41
C ALA A 169 26.03 10.88 -9.29
N ASN A 170 24.73 10.70 -9.52
CA ASN A 170 24.20 9.55 -10.28
C ASN A 170 24.75 8.19 -9.80
N ASN A 171 24.97 8.08 -8.51
CA ASN A 171 25.56 6.93 -7.84
C ASN A 171 24.61 6.32 -6.80
N ASP A 172 23.33 6.70 -6.85
CA ASP A 172 22.32 6.12 -5.98
C ASP A 172 22.02 4.68 -6.41
N GLU A 173 21.96 3.80 -5.42
CA GLU A 173 21.77 2.37 -5.60
C GLU A 173 20.89 1.80 -4.49
N PRO A 174 20.18 0.67 -4.73
CA PRO A 174 19.41 0.00 -3.69
C PRO A 174 20.22 -0.28 -2.43
N VAL A 175 19.63 -0.06 -1.25
CA VAL A 175 20.26 -0.40 0.04
C VAL A 175 20.29 -1.91 0.27
N ALA A 176 19.30 -2.63 -0.25
CA ALA A 176 19.30 -4.09 -0.17
C ALA A 176 20.49 -4.68 -0.95
N ALA A 177 21.26 -5.56 -0.31
CA ALA A 177 22.40 -6.24 -0.93
C ALA A 177 22.02 -7.05 -2.19
N GLN A 178 20.73 -7.40 -2.30
CA GLN A 178 20.14 -8.14 -3.40
C GLN A 178 19.67 -7.25 -4.57
N GLY A 179 19.74 -5.92 -4.42
CA GLY A 179 19.16 -4.96 -5.36
C GLY A 179 17.65 -4.81 -5.20
N VAL A 180 16.98 -4.37 -6.27
CA VAL A 180 15.52 -4.22 -6.33
C VAL A 180 14.83 -5.57 -6.12
N ALA A 181 13.82 -5.59 -5.26
CA ALA A 181 13.05 -6.76 -4.91
C ALA A 181 12.28 -7.31 -6.13
N ARG A 182 12.34 -8.64 -6.27
CA ARG A 182 11.76 -9.45 -7.36
C ARG A 182 11.29 -10.78 -6.78
N ARG A 183 10.62 -11.61 -7.59
CA ARG A 183 10.01 -12.89 -7.17
C ARG A 183 10.83 -13.74 -6.19
N GLN A 184 12.15 -13.82 -6.34
CA GLN A 184 13.00 -14.66 -5.49
C GLN A 184 13.26 -14.07 -4.08
N TYR A 185 12.95 -12.79 -3.87
CA TYR A 185 13.23 -12.05 -2.64
C TYR A 185 12.01 -11.96 -1.72
N LEU A 186 10.95 -12.73 -1.98
CA LEU A 186 9.88 -12.98 -1.02
C LEU A 186 10.28 -14.16 -0.11
N GLN A 187 10.34 -13.93 1.20
CA GLN A 187 10.82 -14.94 2.16
C GLN A 187 9.75 -15.98 2.47
N MET A 188 9.64 -17.01 1.63
CA MET A 188 8.59 -18.05 1.76
C MET A 188 8.55 -18.77 3.12
N SER A 189 9.70 -18.93 3.79
CA SER A 189 9.76 -19.54 5.14
C SER A 189 9.23 -18.62 6.25
N SER A 190 9.40 -17.31 6.06
CA SER A 190 8.97 -16.28 7.01
C SER A 190 7.54 -15.82 6.74
N CYS A 191 7.06 -15.94 5.51
CA CYS A 191 5.68 -15.61 5.18
C CYS A 191 4.68 -16.59 5.82
N ARG A 192 3.46 -16.11 6.07
CA ARG A 192 2.28 -16.90 6.42
C ARG A 192 1.22 -16.62 5.37
N PHE A 193 0.85 -17.67 4.65
CA PHE A 193 -0.18 -17.67 3.62
C PHE A 193 -1.43 -18.39 4.14
N PRO A 194 -2.61 -18.09 3.57
CA PRO A 194 -3.84 -18.80 3.90
C PRO A 194 -3.73 -20.30 3.68
N LYS A 195 -4.11 -21.11 4.68
CA LYS A 195 -4.02 -22.58 4.63
C LYS A 195 -5.04 -23.21 3.68
N GLN A 196 -6.04 -22.43 3.28
CA GLN A 196 -7.03 -22.80 2.28
C GLN A 196 -6.43 -22.90 0.87
N ILE A 197 -5.28 -22.27 0.60
CA ILE A 197 -4.59 -22.39 -0.68
C ILE A 197 -3.89 -23.77 -0.74
N PRO A 198 -4.16 -24.60 -1.76
CA PRO A 198 -3.50 -25.89 -1.93
C PRO A 198 -1.98 -25.74 -2.01
N GLY A 199 -1.25 -26.58 -1.26
CA GLY A 199 0.21 -26.55 -1.21
C GLY A 199 0.79 -25.79 -0.01
N ILE A 200 -0.05 -25.04 0.72
CA ILE A 200 0.33 -24.42 2.00
C ILE A 200 0.15 -25.42 3.14
N ASN A 201 1.15 -25.50 4.03
CA ASN A 201 1.11 -26.44 5.15
C ASN A 201 0.24 -25.92 6.32
N ALA A 202 0.05 -26.76 7.35
CA ALA A 202 -0.79 -26.41 8.51
C ALA A 202 -0.27 -25.20 9.33
N SER A 203 0.99 -24.81 9.15
CA SER A 203 1.61 -23.63 9.75
C SER A 203 1.47 -22.37 8.89
N GLY A 204 0.80 -22.44 7.73
CA GLY A 204 0.69 -21.32 6.79
C GLY A 204 1.95 -21.09 5.95
N ILE A 205 2.88 -22.03 5.93
CA ILE A 205 4.18 -21.89 5.24
C ILE A 205 4.12 -22.60 3.89
N ASN A 206 4.60 -21.92 2.85
CA ASN A 206 4.84 -22.53 1.56
C ASN A 206 6.20 -23.25 1.58
N GLN A 207 6.22 -24.55 1.85
CA GLN A 207 7.47 -25.31 1.96
C GLN A 207 8.05 -25.64 0.58
N SER A 208 9.39 -25.66 0.48
CA SER A 208 10.05 -26.13 -0.74
C SER A 208 9.77 -27.62 -0.94
N ILE A 209 9.55 -28.02 -2.18
CA ILE A 209 9.33 -29.43 -2.51
C ILE A 209 10.68 -30.16 -2.42
N GLY A 210 10.87 -31.02 -1.42
CA GLY A 210 12.17 -31.63 -1.09
C GLY A 210 12.84 -32.46 -2.19
N ASN A 211 12.06 -32.91 -3.19
CA ASN A 211 12.54 -33.69 -4.35
C ASN A 211 12.22 -33.02 -5.70
N GLY A 212 11.87 -31.73 -5.72
CA GLY A 212 11.45 -30.99 -6.91
C GLY A 212 11.99 -29.55 -6.94
N SER A 213 11.71 -28.84 -8.03
CA SER A 213 11.96 -27.40 -8.11
C SER A 213 10.70 -26.64 -7.67
N GLY A 214 10.86 -25.65 -6.80
CA GLY A 214 9.79 -24.75 -6.37
C GLY A 214 9.17 -25.09 -5.01
N TYR A 215 7.98 -24.56 -4.81
CA TYR A 215 7.23 -24.62 -3.55
C TYR A 215 5.89 -25.32 -3.74
N GLY A 216 5.25 -25.73 -2.64
CA GLY A 216 3.96 -26.42 -2.68
C GLY A 216 2.85 -25.65 -3.42
N ALA A 217 2.80 -24.32 -3.26
CA ALA A 217 1.95 -23.43 -4.03
C ALA A 217 2.78 -22.58 -5.01
N HIS A 218 2.33 -22.49 -6.27
CA HIS A 218 2.99 -21.75 -7.35
C HIS A 218 2.37 -20.36 -7.57
N PHE A 219 2.68 -19.43 -6.68
CA PHE A 219 2.20 -18.03 -6.78
C PHE A 219 2.69 -17.35 -8.06
N GLN A 220 1.77 -16.67 -8.75
CA GLN A 220 2.04 -15.84 -9.93
C GLN A 220 1.99 -14.35 -9.58
N ASN A 221 1.10 -13.96 -8.68
CA ASN A 221 0.99 -12.60 -8.20
C ASN A 221 0.39 -12.56 -6.79
N ILE A 222 0.81 -11.58 -5.99
CA ILE A 222 0.19 -11.26 -4.71
C ILE A 222 -0.04 -9.76 -4.69
N THR A 223 -1.27 -9.35 -4.40
CA THR A 223 -1.61 -7.95 -4.20
C THR A 223 -2.19 -7.76 -2.82
N VAL A 224 -1.84 -6.66 -2.17
CA VAL A 224 -2.40 -6.23 -0.89
C VAL A 224 -2.78 -4.78 -1.02
N SER A 225 -4.04 -4.43 -0.74
CA SER A 225 -4.49 -3.05 -0.83
C SER A 225 -5.35 -2.65 0.38
N CYS A 226 -5.22 -1.40 0.78
CA CYS A 226 -5.96 -0.78 1.87
C CYS A 226 -6.34 0.65 1.48
N ASP A 227 -7.62 0.99 1.63
CA ASP A 227 -8.13 2.35 1.46
C ASP A 227 -8.61 2.89 2.81
N PHE A 228 -8.05 4.01 3.24
CA PHE A 228 -8.32 4.62 4.54
C PHE A 228 -9.58 5.51 4.56
N GLY A 229 -10.28 5.66 3.43
CA GLY A 229 -11.62 6.27 3.35
C GLY A 229 -11.71 7.61 4.08
N ARG A 230 -10.72 8.49 3.90
CA ARG A 230 -10.56 9.66 4.77
C ARG A 230 -11.62 10.72 4.50
N GLU A 231 -12.22 11.19 5.58
CA GLU A 231 -13.20 12.28 5.55
C GLU A 231 -12.70 13.51 6.29
N ALA A 232 -13.07 14.69 5.79
CA ALA A 232 -12.70 15.96 6.38
C ALA A 232 -13.82 16.49 7.30
N ILE A 233 -13.46 16.88 8.52
CA ILE A 233 -14.34 17.62 9.44
C ILE A 233 -14.16 19.11 9.17
N GLN A 234 -15.26 19.80 8.90
CA GLN A 234 -15.30 21.25 8.76
C GLN A 234 -15.68 21.91 10.09
N GLU A 235 -15.14 23.11 10.34
CA GLU A 235 -15.49 23.92 11.52
C GLU A 235 -16.01 25.29 11.07
N LEU A 236 -17.03 25.80 11.77
CA LEU A 236 -17.59 27.12 11.48
C LEU A 236 -16.54 28.21 11.73
N GLY A 237 -16.34 29.09 10.76
CA GLY A 237 -15.42 30.22 10.87
C GLY A 237 -14.00 29.94 10.38
N THR A 238 -13.68 28.70 9.98
CA THR A 238 -12.41 28.36 9.32
C THR A 238 -12.67 27.90 7.89
N PHE A 239 -11.87 28.38 6.94
CA PHE A 239 -11.97 27.93 5.55
C PHE A 239 -11.45 26.49 5.41
N ALA A 240 -10.31 26.17 6.04
CA ALA A 240 -9.69 24.84 5.96
C ALA A 240 -10.37 23.82 6.89
N PRO A 241 -10.34 22.52 6.54
CA PRO A 241 -10.84 21.47 7.42
C PRO A 241 -10.01 21.37 8.70
N TYR A 242 -10.70 21.14 9.81
CA TYR A 242 -10.11 20.97 11.13
C TYR A 242 -9.24 19.71 11.21
N HIS A 243 -9.77 18.58 10.74
CA HIS A 243 -9.09 17.29 10.80
C HIS A 243 -9.61 16.34 9.72
N ARG A 244 -8.72 15.49 9.17
CA ARG A 244 -9.12 14.37 8.33
C ARG A 244 -8.93 13.06 9.09
N TYR A 245 -10.03 12.37 9.36
CA TYR A 245 -10.01 11.09 10.08
C TYR A 245 -10.17 9.93 9.10
N VAL A 246 -9.72 8.77 9.55
CA VAL A 246 -9.98 7.49 8.87
C VAL A 246 -11.37 7.03 9.27
N THR A 247 -12.21 6.66 8.30
CA THR A 247 -13.53 6.10 8.60
C THR A 247 -13.38 4.62 8.92
N PHE A 248 -13.69 4.24 10.15
CA PHE A 248 -13.74 2.84 10.53
C PHE A 248 -15.14 2.27 10.30
N PRO A 249 -15.27 1.01 9.82
CA PRO A 249 -14.20 0.05 9.58
C PRO A 249 -13.45 0.27 8.25
N VAL A 250 -12.13 0.05 8.26
CA VAL A 250 -11.27 0.11 7.07
C VAL A 250 -11.17 -1.28 6.46
N GLU A 251 -11.57 -1.42 5.19
CA GLU A 251 -11.41 -2.69 4.47
C GLU A 251 -9.99 -2.86 3.95
N VAL A 252 -9.44 -4.05 4.17
CA VAL A 252 -8.13 -4.46 3.71
C VAL A 252 -8.34 -5.69 2.85
N THR A 253 -7.87 -5.65 1.60
CA THR A 253 -8.01 -6.75 0.65
C THR A 253 -6.66 -7.33 0.30
N SER A 254 -6.61 -8.64 0.10
CA SER A 254 -5.44 -9.33 -0.40
C SER A 254 -5.84 -10.38 -1.42
N GLU A 255 -5.11 -10.44 -2.52
CA GLU A 255 -5.38 -11.41 -3.59
C GLU A 255 -4.12 -12.24 -3.85
N PHE A 256 -4.34 -13.54 -4.01
CA PHE A 256 -3.30 -14.51 -4.30
C PHE A 256 -3.64 -15.25 -5.58
N GLU A 257 -2.85 -15.03 -6.62
CA GLU A 257 -2.97 -15.78 -7.87
C GLU A 257 -1.98 -16.95 -7.86
N VAL A 258 -2.48 -18.17 -8.08
CA VAL A 258 -1.71 -19.41 -8.04
C VAL A 258 -2.01 -20.25 -9.28
N VAL A 259 -0.99 -20.90 -9.85
CA VAL A 259 -1.22 -21.92 -10.91
C VAL A 259 -1.89 -23.14 -10.30
N ALA A 260 -3.04 -23.55 -10.85
CA ALA A 260 -3.79 -24.69 -10.36
C ALA A 260 -3.06 -26.00 -10.69
N VAL A 261 -2.77 -26.81 -9.68
CA VAL A 261 -2.23 -28.17 -9.86
C VAL A 261 -3.30 -29.24 -9.65
N SER A 262 -4.25 -28.98 -8.75
CA SER A 262 -5.27 -29.95 -8.32
C SER A 262 -6.68 -29.34 -8.21
N GLY A 263 -6.93 -28.22 -8.89
CA GLY A 263 -8.15 -27.43 -8.74
C GLY A 263 -8.06 -26.38 -7.63
N ASP A 264 -9.18 -25.70 -7.35
CA ASP A 264 -9.30 -24.70 -6.29
C ASP A 264 -9.43 -25.30 -4.88
N ASN A 265 -9.98 -26.52 -4.76
CA ASN A 265 -10.14 -27.28 -3.52
C ASN A 265 -10.87 -26.52 -2.37
N ILE A 266 -11.68 -25.52 -2.72
CA ILE A 266 -12.54 -24.80 -1.78
C ILE A 266 -13.95 -25.39 -1.87
N ASN A 267 -14.43 -25.93 -0.75
CA ASN A 267 -15.79 -26.48 -0.69
C ASN A 267 -16.81 -25.37 -0.39
N ALA A 268 -17.78 -25.21 -1.27
CA ALA A 268 -18.96 -24.36 -1.05
C ALA A 268 -20.21 -25.23 -0.99
N THR A 269 -20.65 -25.57 0.23
CA THR A 269 -21.84 -26.39 0.43
C THR A 269 -22.99 -25.55 0.97
N GLU A 270 -24.22 -25.82 0.53
CA GLU A 270 -25.42 -25.12 1.02
C GLU A 270 -25.62 -25.32 2.54
N SER A 271 -25.20 -26.47 3.05
CA SER A 271 -25.30 -26.82 4.48
C SER A 271 -24.15 -26.29 5.35
N GLY A 272 -23.14 -25.61 4.78
CA GLY A 272 -22.08 -24.97 5.54
C GLY A 272 -21.05 -25.93 6.15
N TYR A 273 -20.63 -26.95 5.40
CA TYR A 273 -19.59 -27.89 5.81
C TYR A 273 -18.20 -27.43 5.36
N TYR A 274 -17.33 -27.09 6.31
CA TYR A 274 -15.92 -26.87 6.04
C TYR A 274 -15.10 -28.10 6.37
N ARG A 275 -14.42 -28.61 5.34
CA ARG A 275 -13.34 -29.60 5.43
C ARG A 275 -12.10 -29.00 4.81
N GLY A 276 -11.19 -28.49 5.63
CA GLY A 276 -9.94 -27.89 5.19
C GLY A 276 -8.98 -28.91 4.58
N LEU A 277 -8.09 -28.43 3.71
CA LEU A 277 -7.02 -29.23 3.11
C LEU A 277 -6.03 -29.75 4.17
N THR A 278 -5.81 -28.99 5.23
CA THR A 278 -4.91 -29.34 6.34
C THR A 278 -5.67 -29.45 7.66
N GLY A 279 -6.15 -30.66 7.96
CA GLY A 279 -6.52 -31.12 9.31
C GLY A 279 -7.74 -30.49 10.00
N THR A 280 -8.18 -29.30 9.59
CA THR A 280 -9.31 -28.59 10.22
C THR A 280 -10.61 -28.98 9.52
N THR A 281 -11.43 -29.81 10.17
CA THR A 281 -12.82 -30.07 9.76
C THR A 281 -13.74 -29.46 10.81
N LEU A 282 -14.60 -28.52 10.42
CA LEU A 282 -15.51 -27.83 11.35
C LEU A 282 -16.85 -28.55 11.47
N ALA A 283 -17.38 -29.02 10.34
CA ALA A 283 -18.65 -29.73 10.29
C ALA A 283 -18.65 -30.71 9.12
N THR A 284 -19.31 -31.84 9.31
CA THR A 284 -19.49 -32.94 8.38
C THR A 284 -20.98 -33.21 8.15
N PRO A 285 -21.35 -33.87 7.04
CA PRO A 285 -22.75 -34.24 6.79
C PRO A 285 -23.39 -35.14 7.87
N SER A 286 -22.58 -35.80 8.70
CA SER A 286 -23.03 -36.63 9.83
C SER A 286 -23.29 -35.85 11.12
N ASP A 287 -22.91 -34.57 11.19
CA ASP A 287 -23.09 -33.76 12.40
C ASP A 287 -24.56 -33.36 12.60
N THR A 288 -25.14 -33.84 13.70
CA THR A 288 -26.51 -33.57 14.13
C THR A 288 -26.50 -32.68 15.38
N GLY A 289 -27.37 -31.67 15.44
CA GLY A 289 -27.48 -30.73 16.56
C GLY A 289 -26.91 -29.33 16.30
N CYS A 290 -26.66 -28.57 17.37
CA CYS A 290 -26.12 -27.19 17.31
C CYS A 290 -24.60 -27.18 17.08
N VAL A 291 -24.18 -27.46 15.85
CA VAL A 291 -22.77 -27.41 15.43
C VAL A 291 -22.53 -26.15 14.57
N ALA A 292 -21.37 -25.51 14.73
CA ALA A 292 -20.99 -24.35 13.92
C ALA A 292 -20.82 -24.75 12.45
N ARG A 293 -21.70 -24.26 11.58
CA ARG A 293 -21.72 -24.56 10.14
C ARG A 293 -21.27 -23.33 9.36
N HIS A 294 -20.07 -23.40 8.80
CA HIS A 294 -19.47 -22.38 7.96
C HIS A 294 -18.68 -23.06 6.84
N ASN A 295 -18.66 -22.45 5.65
CA ASN A 295 -17.87 -22.97 4.51
C ASN A 295 -16.40 -22.51 4.53
N LEU A 296 -16.06 -21.55 5.40
CA LEU A 296 -14.78 -20.85 5.37
C LEU A 296 -14.28 -20.62 6.80
N VAL A 297 -12.96 -20.57 6.94
CA VAL A 297 -12.27 -20.23 8.18
C VAL A 297 -11.53 -18.92 8.05
N ASP A 298 -11.20 -18.36 9.18
CA ASP A 298 -10.39 -17.16 9.29
C ASP A 298 -8.91 -17.55 9.16
N GLU A 299 -8.17 -16.82 8.34
CA GLU A 299 -6.78 -17.10 7.99
C GLU A 299 -5.84 -15.96 8.38
N THR A 300 -4.59 -16.31 8.67
CA THR A 300 -3.53 -15.36 9.04
C THR A 300 -2.65 -15.08 7.84
N ILE A 301 -2.44 -13.80 7.52
CA ILE A 301 -1.61 -13.38 6.40
C ILE A 301 -0.47 -12.50 6.89
N PHE A 302 0.75 -12.92 6.58
CA PHE A 302 1.98 -12.20 6.89
C PHE A 302 2.95 -12.33 5.71
N LEU A 303 3.44 -11.22 5.19
CA LEU A 303 4.39 -11.17 4.09
C LEU A 303 5.69 -10.50 4.55
N GLU A 304 6.82 -11.08 4.18
CA GLU A 304 8.15 -10.55 4.48
C GLU A 304 9.05 -10.66 3.25
N THR A 305 9.69 -9.55 2.89
CA THR A 305 10.68 -9.48 1.80
C THR A 305 12.10 -9.44 2.35
N CYS A 306 13.07 -9.94 1.57
CA CYS A 306 14.48 -9.99 1.99
C CYS A 306 15.11 -8.61 2.21
N GLU A 307 14.57 -7.57 1.58
CA GLU A 307 15.02 -6.18 1.73
C GLU A 307 14.62 -5.55 3.08
N GLY A 308 13.62 -6.13 3.77
CA GLY A 308 13.16 -5.64 5.07
C GLY A 308 11.74 -5.10 5.12
N THR A 309 10.89 -5.28 4.10
CA THR A 309 9.45 -4.94 4.20
C THR A 309 8.69 -6.07 4.89
N ARG A 310 7.86 -5.72 5.89
CA ARG A 310 6.95 -6.63 6.60
C ARG A 310 5.53 -6.09 6.55
N ILE A 311 4.60 -6.95 6.13
CA ILE A 311 3.18 -6.62 6.00
C ILE A 311 2.38 -7.68 6.76
N TYR A 312 1.55 -7.25 7.69
CA TYR A 312 0.65 -8.09 8.46
C TYR A 312 -0.79 -7.63 8.28
N LEU A 313 -1.66 -8.57 7.92
CA LEU A 313 -3.08 -8.33 7.65
C LEU A 313 -3.99 -8.97 8.70
N GLY A 314 -3.50 -9.21 9.92
CA GLY A 314 -4.32 -9.84 10.95
C GLY A 314 -4.46 -11.36 10.84
N THR A 315 -5.23 -11.92 11.77
CA THR A 315 -5.55 -13.36 11.87
C THR A 315 -6.95 -13.70 11.36
N LYS A 316 -7.74 -12.66 11.01
CA LYS A 316 -9.14 -12.76 10.64
C LYS A 316 -9.39 -12.38 9.19
N ASN A 317 -8.53 -12.86 8.30
CA ASN A 317 -8.75 -12.72 6.86
C ASN A 317 -9.73 -13.79 6.41
N LYS A 318 -10.79 -13.39 5.73
CA LYS A 318 -11.81 -14.32 5.25
C LYS A 318 -11.84 -14.31 3.73
N LEU A 319 -11.85 -15.51 3.16
CA LEU A 319 -11.99 -15.68 1.72
C LEU A 319 -13.33 -15.10 1.26
N THR A 320 -13.30 -14.20 0.28
CA THR A 320 -14.49 -13.57 -0.28
C THR A 320 -14.84 -14.16 -1.64
N SER A 321 -13.83 -14.52 -2.43
CA SER A 321 -14.03 -15.10 -3.76
C SER A 321 -12.89 -16.03 -4.15
N VAL A 322 -13.22 -16.95 -5.06
CA VAL A 322 -12.27 -17.85 -5.72
C VAL A 322 -12.62 -17.80 -7.20
N ASN A 323 -11.65 -17.44 -8.03
CA ASN A 323 -11.84 -17.36 -9.48
C ASN A 323 -10.94 -18.38 -10.17
N TYR A 324 -11.53 -19.37 -10.83
CA TYR A 324 -10.83 -20.42 -11.58
C TYR A 324 -10.92 -20.09 -13.07
N THR A 325 -9.78 -19.79 -13.71
CA THR A 325 -9.74 -19.37 -15.11
C THR A 325 -8.54 -19.97 -15.85
N GLY A 326 -8.52 -19.85 -17.19
CA GLY A 326 -7.49 -20.44 -18.03
C GLY A 326 -7.80 -21.89 -18.42
N GLY A 327 -6.78 -22.65 -18.80
CA GLY A 327 -6.96 -24.03 -19.28
C GLY A 327 -7.68 -24.12 -20.63
N ASP A 328 -7.40 -23.20 -21.55
CA ASP A 328 -8.00 -23.20 -22.88
C ASP A 328 -7.52 -24.36 -23.75
N THR A 329 -8.21 -24.60 -24.87
CA THR A 329 -7.85 -25.65 -25.83
C THR A 329 -6.54 -25.36 -26.59
N GLY A 330 -5.93 -24.21 -26.34
CA GLY A 330 -4.61 -23.82 -26.85
C GLY A 330 -3.44 -24.32 -26.00
N GLY A 331 -3.70 -24.96 -24.86
CA GLY A 331 -2.68 -25.46 -23.95
C GLY A 331 -2.23 -24.43 -22.91
N GLY A 332 -3.05 -23.41 -22.63
CA GLY A 332 -2.82 -22.47 -21.54
C GLY A 332 -2.94 -23.13 -20.16
N ASN A 333 -2.18 -22.62 -19.19
CA ASN A 333 -2.28 -23.07 -17.81
C ASN A 333 -3.58 -22.56 -17.16
N VAL A 334 -4.04 -23.26 -16.13
CA VAL A 334 -5.12 -22.78 -15.27
C VAL A 334 -4.53 -21.95 -14.14
N SER A 335 -5.13 -20.79 -13.86
CA SER A 335 -4.86 -19.98 -12.67
C SER A 335 -6.09 -19.93 -11.75
N VAL A 336 -5.84 -19.94 -10.44
CA VAL A 336 -6.84 -19.68 -9.41
C VAL A 336 -6.45 -18.43 -8.64
N THR A 337 -7.36 -17.47 -8.58
CA THR A 337 -7.23 -16.27 -7.76
C THR A 337 -8.07 -16.41 -6.50
N TYR A 338 -7.45 -16.32 -5.33
CA TYR A 338 -8.12 -16.30 -4.04
C TYR A 338 -8.10 -14.87 -3.49
N SER A 339 -9.27 -14.26 -3.33
CA SER A 339 -9.40 -12.93 -2.73
C SER A 339 -9.85 -13.07 -1.28
N TYR A 340 -9.12 -12.42 -0.37
CA TYR A 340 -9.41 -12.36 1.06
C TYR A 340 -9.67 -10.90 1.45
N SER A 341 -10.60 -10.70 2.37
CA SER A 341 -10.75 -9.41 3.03
C SER A 341 -10.70 -9.53 4.55
N THR A 342 -10.21 -8.48 5.17
CA THR A 342 -10.30 -8.25 6.61
C THR A 342 -10.63 -6.78 6.86
N PHE A 343 -10.90 -6.45 8.12
CA PHE A 343 -11.19 -5.08 8.51
C PHE A 343 -10.28 -4.63 9.65
N ASN A 344 -9.77 -3.40 9.54
CA ASN A 344 -8.97 -2.69 10.55
C ASN A 344 -7.57 -3.25 10.83
N ASP A 345 -7.29 -4.50 10.43
CA ASP A 345 -6.00 -5.14 10.61
C ASP A 345 -5.11 -4.93 9.38
N PHE A 346 -4.37 -3.82 9.38
CA PHE A 346 -3.31 -3.55 8.41
C PHE A 346 -2.12 -2.92 9.12
N VAL A 347 -0.97 -3.58 9.03
CA VAL A 347 0.24 -3.19 9.74
C VAL A 347 1.43 -3.38 8.81
N VAL A 348 2.15 -2.29 8.55
CA VAL A 348 3.35 -2.30 7.71
C VAL A 348 4.51 -1.72 8.48
N ALA A 349 5.66 -2.37 8.36
CA ALA A 349 6.94 -1.85 8.82
C ALA A 349 8.07 -2.19 7.84
N HIS A 350 9.10 -1.36 7.84
CA HIS A 350 10.30 -1.54 7.05
C HIS A 350 11.53 -1.48 7.96
N SER A 351 12.62 -2.17 7.63
CA SER A 351 13.87 -2.23 8.41
C SER A 351 14.50 -0.86 8.71
N GLY A 352 14.28 0.10 7.82
CA GLY A 352 14.68 1.51 7.98
C GLY A 352 13.65 2.42 8.67
N GLY A 353 12.57 1.87 9.26
CA GLY A 353 11.57 2.60 10.03
C GLY A 353 11.54 2.19 11.51
N ASP A 354 10.76 2.91 12.31
CA ASP A 354 10.79 2.86 13.78
C ASP A 354 10.14 1.59 14.37
N PHE A 355 9.21 0.97 13.64
CA PHE A 355 8.38 -0.13 14.17
C PHE A 355 8.77 -1.53 13.65
N TYR A 356 9.91 -1.67 12.97
CA TYR A 356 10.32 -2.95 12.37
C TYR A 356 10.39 -4.12 13.34
N SER A 357 10.95 -3.89 14.54
CA SER A 357 11.09 -4.92 15.56
C SER A 357 9.77 -5.35 16.19
N GLN A 358 8.71 -4.55 16.02
CA GLN A 358 7.39 -4.86 16.57
C GLN A 358 6.64 -5.87 15.70
N LEU A 359 6.86 -5.85 14.37
CA LEU A 359 6.37 -6.89 13.47
C LEU A 359 7.38 -8.03 13.36
N ALA A 360 7.28 -9.03 14.23
CA ALA A 360 7.92 -10.32 14.02
C ALA A 360 6.86 -11.41 13.80
N ASN A 361 7.14 -12.29 12.83
CA ASN A 361 6.32 -13.37 12.27
C ASN A 361 5.54 -14.26 13.30
N SER A 362 5.92 -14.25 14.58
CA SER A 362 5.30 -15.10 15.61
C SER A 362 4.74 -14.36 16.84
N THR A 363 4.85 -13.03 16.92
CA THR A 363 4.56 -12.29 18.17
C THR A 363 3.75 -11.01 18.01
N TYR A 364 3.37 -10.61 16.80
CA TYR A 364 2.50 -9.45 16.66
C TYR A 364 1.06 -9.80 17.08
N THR A 365 0.80 -9.63 18.38
CA THR A 365 -0.54 -9.38 18.93
C THR A 365 -0.65 -7.86 19.12
N PRO A 366 -1.64 -7.19 18.50
CA PRO A 366 -1.79 -5.73 18.57
C PRO A 366 -1.92 -5.21 20.01
#